data_AF-A0A523Y0K4-F1
#
_entry.id   AF-A0A523Y0K4-F1
#
_cell.length_a   1.000
_cell.length_b   1.000
_cell.length_c   1.000
_cell.angle_alpha   90.00
_cell.angle_beta   90.00
_cell.angle_gamma   90.00
#
_symmetry.space_group_name_H-M   'P 1'
#
loop_
_entity.id
_entity.type
_entity.pdbx_description
1 polymer ?
#
loop_
_entity_poly.entity_id
_entity_poly.type
_entity_poly.pdbx_seq_one_letter_code
_entity_poly.pdbx_strand_id
1 'polypeptide(L)'
;MRVPLLDLKAQHKIVGKEISSAIEEVLESGYYILGPNVKRLEEEIAAYCRVKYAIGVASGTDALKLSLISMGIGKGDEVIVPP
;
A
#
# COMPACT_ATOMS: atom_id res chain seq x y z
N MET A 1 31.54 -12.82 -8.88
CA MET A 1 30.52 -12.41 -7.88
C MET A 1 29.35 -11.79 -8.64
N ARG A 2 28.12 -12.27 -8.48
CA ARG A 2 26.92 -11.64 -9.07
C ARG A 2 26.26 -10.77 -8.00
N VAL A 3 26.10 -9.48 -8.26
CA VAL A 3 25.34 -8.56 -7.40
C VAL A 3 23.93 -8.44 -7.97
N PRO A 4 22.88 -8.87 -7.26
CA PRO A 4 21.51 -8.76 -7.75
C PRO A 4 21.03 -7.30 -7.70
N LEU A 5 20.13 -6.92 -8.61
CA LEU A 5 19.49 -5.60 -8.61
C LEU A 5 18.64 -5.35 -7.35
N LEU A 6 17.96 -6.39 -6.86
CA LEU A 6 17.14 -6.38 -5.65
C LEU A 6 17.11 -7.79 -5.04
N ASP A 7 17.40 -7.92 -3.74
CA ASP A 7 17.39 -9.21 -3.03
C ASP A 7 16.28 -9.26 -1.96
N LEU A 8 15.10 -9.70 -2.39
CA LEU A 8 13.95 -9.89 -1.50
C LEU A 8 14.13 -11.07 -0.53
N LYS A 9 15.02 -12.03 -0.85
CA LYS A 9 15.31 -13.14 0.07
C LYS A 9 16.08 -12.64 1.28
N ALA A 10 17.03 -11.73 1.06
CA ALA A 10 17.75 -11.07 2.16
C ALA A 10 16.80 -10.28 3.06
N GLN A 11 15.87 -9.50 2.49
CA GLN A 11 14.85 -8.79 3.27
C GLN A 11 13.97 -9.75 4.08
N HIS A 12 13.46 -10.81 3.44
CA HIS A 12 12.60 -11.78 4.12
C HIS A 12 13.32 -12.52 5.26
N LYS A 13 14.64 -12.73 5.18
CA LYS A 13 15.41 -13.29 6.31
C LYS A 13 15.40 -12.40 7.55
N ILE A 14 15.25 -11.08 7.38
CA ILE A 14 15.25 -10.11 8.49
C ILE A 14 13.88 -10.08 9.17
N VAL A 15 12.79 -9.98 8.39
CA VAL A 15 11.43 -9.74 8.92
C VAL A 15 10.47 -10.93 8.75
N GLY A 16 10.94 -12.05 8.21
CA GLY A 16 10.07 -13.15 7.77
C GLY A 16 9.25 -13.80 8.89
N LYS A 17 9.78 -13.87 10.12
CA LYS A 17 9.04 -14.41 11.27
C LYS A 17 7.83 -13.54 11.62
N GLU A 18 8.00 -12.23 11.61
CA GLU A 18 6.93 -11.26 11.88
C GLU A 18 5.86 -11.33 10.78
N ILE A 19 6.29 -11.42 9.51
CA ILE A 19 5.37 -11.59 8.38
C ILE A 19 4.56 -12.88 8.52
N SER A 20 5.20 -14.01 8.83
CA SER A 20 4.49 -15.29 8.97
C SER A 20 3.45 -15.25 10.08
N SER A 21 3.78 -14.65 11.24
CA SER A 21 2.84 -14.49 12.35
C SER A 21 1.63 -13.64 11.93
N ALA A 22 1.87 -12.50 11.28
CA ALA A 22 0.80 -11.61 10.84
C ALA A 22 -0.12 -12.26 9.78
N ILE A 23 0.44 -13.11 8.90
CA ILE A 23 -0.34 -13.89 7.94
C ILE A 23 -1.21 -14.92 8.65
N GLU A 24 -0.66 -15.66 9.62
CA GLU A 24 -1.41 -16.67 10.39
C GLU A 24 -2.57 -16.03 11.15
N GLU A 25 -2.36 -14.89 11.81
CA GLU A 25 -3.43 -14.13 12.47
C GLU A 25 -4.56 -13.73 11.51
N VAL A 26 -4.23 -13.31 10.28
CA VAL A 26 -5.25 -12.97 9.27
C VAL A 26 -6.04 -14.22 8.86
N LEU A 27 -5.36 -15.35 8.63
CA LEU A 27 -5.99 -16.61 8.24
C LEU A 27 -6.93 -17.12 9.34
N GLU A 28 -6.51 -17.06 10.60
CA GLU A 28 -7.34 -17.45 11.75
C GLU A 28 -8.54 -16.52 11.93
N SER A 29 -8.37 -15.22 11.67
CA SER A 29 -9.44 -14.22 11.82
C SER A 29 -10.54 -14.32 10.75
N GLY A 30 -10.21 -14.82 9.56
CA GLY A 30 -11.11 -14.85 8.40
C GLY A 30 -11.39 -13.47 7.75
N TYR A 31 -10.81 -12.38 8.24
CA TYR A 31 -11.01 -11.03 7.69
C TYR A 31 -10.04 -10.73 6.52
N TYR A 32 -10.39 -11.19 5.33
CA TYR A 32 -9.51 -11.06 4.15
C TYR A 32 -9.61 -9.72 3.40
N ILE A 33 -10.76 -9.04 3.48
CA ILE A 33 -11.03 -7.83 2.71
C ILE A 33 -11.53 -6.74 3.66
N LEU A 34 -10.92 -5.55 3.58
CA LEU A 34 -11.25 -4.38 4.41
C LEU A 34 -11.26 -4.70 5.92
N GLY A 35 -10.35 -5.59 6.34
CA GLY A 35 -10.20 -6.02 7.73
C GLY A 35 -9.49 -5.01 8.62
N PRO A 36 -9.36 -5.31 9.93
CA PRO A 36 -8.76 -4.40 10.92
C PRO A 36 -7.30 -4.03 10.60
N ASN A 37 -6.53 -4.93 9.97
CA ASN A 37 -5.15 -4.66 9.58
C ASN A 37 -5.05 -3.59 8.48
N VAL A 38 -6.05 -3.49 7.58
CA VAL A 38 -6.09 -2.42 6.57
C VAL A 38 -6.28 -1.07 7.26
N LYS A 39 -7.24 -0.96 8.16
CA LYS A 39 -7.52 0.27 8.91
C LYS A 39 -6.30 0.72 9.74
N ARG A 40 -5.64 -0.23 10.42
CA ARG A 40 -4.42 0.07 11.18
C ARG A 40 -3.32 0.60 10.28
N LEU A 41 -3.08 -0.05 9.14
CA LEU A 41 -2.08 0.39 8.18
C LEU A 41 -2.40 1.80 7.63
N GLU A 42 -3.66 2.10 7.34
CA GLU A 42 -4.08 3.44 6.92
C GLU A 42 -3.78 4.50 7.99
N GLU A 43 -4.07 4.22 9.26
CA GLU A 43 -3.75 5.11 10.39
C GLU A 43 -2.23 5.32 10.54
N GLU A 44 -1.45 4.24 10.45
CA GLU A 44 0.02 4.29 10.52
C GLU A 44 0.64 5.05 9.34
N ILE A 45 0.15 4.84 8.12
CA ILE A 45 0.61 5.56 6.93
C ILE A 45 0.22 7.04 6.98
N ALA A 46 -0.98 7.37 7.44
CA ALA A 46 -1.39 8.76 7.62
C ALA A 46 -0.45 9.48 8.61
N ALA A 47 -0.14 8.83 9.74
CA ALA A 47 0.81 9.35 10.72
C ALA A 47 2.23 9.48 10.15
N TYR A 48 2.73 8.45 9.45
CA TYR A 48 4.05 8.43 8.83
C TYR A 48 4.23 9.56 7.80
N CYS A 49 3.23 9.75 6.94
CA CYS A 49 3.22 10.80 5.91
C CYS A 49 2.84 12.18 6.45
N ARG A 50 2.47 12.31 7.74
CA ARG A 50 2.03 13.55 8.40
C ARG A 50 0.80 14.18 7.72
N VAL A 51 -0.15 13.35 7.32
CA VAL A 51 -1.42 13.75 6.72
C VAL A 51 -2.58 13.30 7.60
N LYS A 52 -3.77 13.88 7.37
CA LYS A 52 -4.94 13.55 8.18
C LYS A 52 -5.55 12.17 7.84
N TYR A 53 -5.39 11.71 6.61
CA TYR A 53 -6.05 10.51 6.08
C TYR A 53 -5.11 9.75 5.14
N ALA A 54 -5.23 8.43 5.14
CA ALA A 54 -4.72 7.54 4.10
C ALA A 54 -5.82 6.56 3.72
N ILE A 55 -5.83 6.11 2.46
CA ILE A 55 -6.81 5.16 1.94
C ILE A 55 -6.05 4.08 1.15
N GLY A 56 -6.15 2.84 1.60
CA GLY A 56 -5.56 1.67 0.96
C GLY A 56 -6.31 1.31 -0.33
N VAL A 57 -5.56 1.17 -1.43
CA VAL A 57 -6.08 0.77 -2.74
C VAL A 57 -5.19 -0.32 -3.35
N ALA A 58 -5.64 -0.95 -4.43
CA ALA A 58 -4.99 -2.13 -4.98
C ALA A 58 -3.61 -1.86 -5.61
N SER A 59 -3.36 -0.65 -6.12
CA SER A 59 -2.11 -0.30 -6.79
C SER A 59 -1.82 1.21 -6.77
N GLY A 60 -0.57 1.59 -7.10
CA GLY A 60 -0.22 3.01 -7.28
C GLY A 60 -0.95 3.68 -8.44
N THR A 61 -1.25 2.93 -9.51
CA THR A 61 -2.05 3.42 -10.64
C THR A 61 -3.48 3.73 -10.21
N ASP A 62 -4.09 2.86 -9.41
CA ASP A 62 -5.43 3.10 -8.87
C ASP A 62 -5.43 4.29 -7.90
N ALA A 63 -4.36 4.46 -7.10
CA ALA A 63 -4.23 5.61 -6.21
C ALA A 63 -4.29 6.92 -7.01
N LEU A 64 -3.47 7.06 -8.05
CA LEU A 64 -3.48 8.25 -8.93
C LEU A 64 -4.84 8.44 -9.60
N LYS A 65 -5.40 7.38 -10.19
CA LYS A 65 -6.68 7.44 -10.90
C LYS A 65 -7.83 7.85 -9.98
N LEU A 66 -7.93 7.26 -8.79
CA LEU A 66 -8.98 7.57 -7.83
C LEU A 66 -8.85 8.99 -7.27
N SER A 67 -7.62 9.49 -7.08
CA SER A 67 -7.38 10.89 -6.73
C SER A 67 -7.87 11.85 -7.81
N LEU A 68 -7.61 11.57 -9.10
CA LEU A 68 -8.11 12.41 -10.19
C LEU A 68 -9.65 12.38 -10.27
N ILE A 69 -10.25 11.19 -10.16
CA ILE A 69 -11.71 11.03 -10.16
C ILE A 69 -12.34 11.79 -8.99
N SER A 70 -11.76 11.73 -7.79
CA SER A 70 -12.32 12.41 -6.61
C SER A 70 -12.22 13.94 -6.69
N MET A 71 -11.27 14.46 -7.47
CA MET A 71 -11.15 15.88 -7.81
C MET A 71 -12.10 16.31 -8.95
N GLY A 72 -12.83 15.37 -9.56
CA GLY A 72 -13.74 15.64 -10.68
C GLY A 72 -13.07 15.75 -12.05
N ILE A 73 -11.79 15.37 -12.16
CA ILE A 73 -11.02 15.43 -13.41
C ILE A 73 -11.51 14.36 -14.38
N GLY A 74 -11.72 14.76 -15.63
CA GLY A 74 -12.28 13.89 -16.65
C GLY A 74 -11.99 14.34 -18.08
N LYS A 75 -12.91 14.01 -18.99
CA LYS A 75 -12.74 14.27 -20.42
C LYS A 75 -12.73 15.78 -20.69
N GLY A 76 -11.65 16.26 -21.31
CA GLY A 76 -11.48 17.67 -21.66
C GLY A 76 -10.57 18.43 -20.69
N ASP A 77 -10.20 17.81 -19.57
CA ASP A 77 -9.23 18.36 -18.63
C ASP A 77 -7.80 17.96 -19.00
N GLU A 78 -6.83 18.75 -18.56
CA GLU A 78 -5.40 18.49 -18.70
C GLU A 78 -4.75 18.29 -17.33
N VAL A 79 -3.83 17.32 -17.25
CA VAL A 79 -3.04 17.03 -16.05
C VAL A 79 -1.57 17.06 -16.44
N ILE A 80 -0.80 17.98 -15.83
CA ILE A 80 0.63 18.11 -16.10
C ILE A 80 1.37 16.93 -15.46
N VAL A 81 2.26 16.30 -16.22
CA VAL A 81 3.13 15.19 -15.78
C VAL A 81 4.58 15.47 -16.17
N PRO A 82 5.58 14.85 -15.51
CA PRO A 82 6.95 14.86 -16.00
C PRO A 82 7.02 14.26 -17.42
N PRO A 83 7.92 14.75 -18.29
CA PRO A 83 8.08 14.24 -19.65
C PRO A 83 8.59 12.80 -19.70
#